data_AF-X1T3Y5-F1
#
_entry.id   AF-X1T3Y5-F1
#
_cell.length_a   1.000
_cell.length_b   1.000
_cell.length_c   1.000
_cell.angle_alpha   90.00
_cell.angle_beta   90.00
_cell.angle_gamma   90.00
#
_symmetry.space_group_name_H-M   'P 1'
#
loop_
_entity.id
_entity.type
_entity.pdbx_description
1 polymer ?
#
loop_
_entity_poly.entity_id
_entity_poly.type
_entity_poly.pdbx_seq_one_letter_code
_entity_poly.pdbx_strand_id
1 'polypeptide(L)'
;MEGSIFLGYSNKYHEGFLGHSYVGEWVNLGALTTNSDLKNNYSPVKAMVNGNLVDSGLTKVGAFIGDHVKTGIGTLLNTGISIGFASNLFGGGMIHQKYIPAFIWGSAEKYEEYQLEKAIETARIVMKRRNSELMTDEVNLFKKISQLTEKERRRVS
;
A
#
# COMPACT_ATOMS: atom_id res chain seq x y z
N MET A 1 -4.34 12.05 -12.19
CA MET A 1 -4.71 10.65 -11.95
C MET A 1 -5.23 10.08 -13.27
N GLU A 2 -4.98 8.81 -13.55
CA GLU A 2 -5.41 8.14 -14.79
C GLU A 2 -5.82 6.69 -14.47
N GLY A 3 -6.93 6.21 -15.02
CA GLY A 3 -7.31 4.78 -14.98
C GLY A 3 -7.31 4.11 -13.59
N SER A 4 -7.50 4.85 -12.49
CA SER A 4 -7.33 4.33 -11.13
C SER A 4 -8.66 4.19 -10.38
N ILE A 5 -8.75 3.15 -9.55
CA ILE A 5 -9.90 2.85 -8.68
C ILE A 5 -9.54 3.21 -7.23
N PHE A 6 -10.44 3.91 -6.55
CA PHE A 6 -10.32 4.25 -5.13
C PHE A 6 -11.52 3.74 -4.36
N LEU A 7 -11.26 3.05 -3.25
CA LEU A 7 -12.28 2.70 -2.27
C LEU A 7 -12.44 3.79 -1.20
N GLY A 8 -13.39 3.58 -0.29
CA GLY A 8 -13.86 4.54 0.69
C GLY A 8 -12.76 5.16 1.57
N TYR A 9 -12.93 6.44 1.90
CA TYR A 9 -12.14 7.17 2.90
C TYR A 9 -10.63 7.29 2.62
N SER A 10 -10.20 6.99 1.40
CA SER A 10 -8.81 7.15 0.95
C SER A 10 -8.50 8.57 0.49
N ASN A 11 -7.27 9.03 0.78
CA ASN A 11 -6.85 10.41 0.56
C ASN A 11 -5.67 10.48 -0.41
N LYS A 12 -5.84 11.23 -1.49
CA LYS A 12 -4.79 11.70 -2.41
C LYS A 12 -5.04 13.18 -2.69
N TYR A 13 -4.84 14.01 -1.67
CA TYR A 13 -5.17 15.44 -1.73
C TYR A 13 -4.10 16.28 -2.43
N HIS A 14 -2.84 15.88 -2.28
CA HIS A 14 -1.69 16.63 -2.76
C HIS A 14 -1.28 16.22 -4.18
N GLU A 15 -0.42 17.02 -4.80
CA GLU A 15 0.16 16.76 -6.12
C GLU A 15 0.89 15.39 -6.21
N GLY A 16 1.06 14.88 -7.42
CA GLY A 16 1.68 13.59 -7.74
C GLY A 16 0.83 12.77 -8.70
N PHE A 17 1.45 11.87 -9.47
CA PHE A 17 0.75 11.09 -10.49
C PHE A 17 0.35 9.70 -9.95
N LEU A 18 -0.95 9.40 -9.99
CA LEU A 18 -1.45 8.05 -9.74
C LEU A 18 -2.16 7.52 -10.99
N GLY A 19 -1.56 6.54 -11.63
CA GLY A 19 -1.99 5.93 -12.89
C GLY A 19 -2.28 4.43 -12.72
N HIS A 20 -3.36 3.94 -13.34
CA HIS A 20 -3.73 2.52 -13.45
C HIS A 20 -3.65 1.72 -12.14
N SER A 21 -4.02 2.36 -11.04
CA SER A 21 -3.81 1.84 -9.68
C SER A 21 -5.12 1.42 -9.03
N TYR A 22 -5.03 0.48 -8.10
CA TYR A 22 -6.11 0.12 -7.18
C TYR A 22 -5.75 0.62 -5.79
N VAL A 23 -6.64 1.39 -5.16
CA VAL A 23 -6.43 1.94 -3.83
C VAL A 23 -7.56 1.48 -2.92
N GLY A 24 -7.19 0.73 -1.88
CA GLY A 24 -8.10 0.25 -0.84
C GLY A 24 -8.69 1.35 0.02
N GLU A 25 -9.31 0.98 1.14
CA GLU A 25 -9.97 1.89 2.07
C GLU A 25 -8.98 2.51 3.07
N TRP A 26 -9.30 3.70 3.58
CA TRP A 26 -8.53 4.38 4.64
C TRP A 26 -7.04 4.59 4.31
N VAL A 27 -6.70 4.64 3.02
CA VAL A 27 -5.35 4.91 2.52
C VAL A 27 -5.05 6.39 2.65
N ASN A 28 -3.81 6.74 2.97
CA ASN A 28 -3.35 8.12 2.94
C ASN A 28 -2.07 8.24 2.11
N LEU A 29 -2.18 8.85 0.94
CA LEU A 29 -1.06 9.10 0.05
C LEU A 29 -0.47 10.49 0.32
N GLY A 30 0.76 10.53 0.82
CA GLY A 30 1.50 11.76 1.07
C GLY A 30 1.74 12.59 -0.18
N ALA A 31 2.09 13.87 0.00
CA ALA A 31 2.39 14.77 -1.12
C ALA A 31 3.46 14.19 -2.05
N LEU A 32 3.26 14.38 -3.36
CA LEU A 32 4.13 13.84 -4.41
C LEU A 32 4.23 12.31 -4.44
N THR A 33 3.34 11.59 -3.74
CA THR A 33 3.22 10.15 -3.95
C THR A 33 2.82 9.89 -5.39
N THR A 34 3.70 9.20 -6.10
CA THR A 34 3.61 9.00 -7.55
C THR A 34 3.95 7.56 -7.90
N ASN A 35 3.25 6.93 -8.85
CA ASN A 35 3.64 5.64 -9.38
C ASN A 35 4.09 5.72 -10.84
N SER A 36 4.95 4.78 -11.25
CA SER A 36 5.03 4.38 -12.66
C SER A 36 3.92 3.38 -12.95
N ASP A 37 3.26 3.50 -14.09
CA ASP A 37 2.26 2.54 -14.58
C ASP A 37 2.68 1.85 -15.90
N LEU A 38 3.79 2.27 -16.50
CA LEU A 38 4.34 1.73 -17.73
C LEU A 38 5.83 1.41 -17.52
N LYS A 39 6.27 0.24 -17.96
CA LYS A 39 7.70 -0.12 -17.93
C LYS A 39 8.45 0.62 -19.03
N ASN A 40 9.70 1.01 -18.76
CA ASN A 40 10.55 1.70 -19.72
C ASN A 40 10.84 0.89 -21.00
N ASN A 41 10.69 -0.44 -20.96
CA ASN A 41 10.84 -1.32 -22.11
C ASN A 41 9.50 -1.66 -22.80
N TYR A 42 8.39 -1.05 -22.39
CA TYR A 42 7.04 -1.24 -22.94
C TYR A 42 6.51 -2.68 -22.92
N SER A 43 7.20 -3.61 -22.26
CA SER A 43 6.75 -4.99 -22.16
C SER A 43 5.60 -5.11 -21.16
N PRO A 44 4.83 -6.21 -21.17
CA PRO A 44 3.80 -6.43 -20.17
C PRO A 44 4.29 -6.29 -18.73
N VAL A 45 3.42 -5.72 -17.89
CA VAL A 45 3.67 -5.51 -16.47
C VAL A 45 3.33 -6.79 -15.70
N LYS A 46 4.17 -7.11 -14.72
CA LYS A 46 3.91 -8.18 -13.76
C LYS A 46 3.56 -7.60 -12.40
N ALA A 47 2.64 -8.24 -11.70
CA ALA A 47 2.19 -7.85 -10.36
C ALA A 47 2.19 -9.06 -9.42
N MET A 48 2.26 -8.82 -8.11
CA MET A 48 2.21 -9.88 -7.11
C MET A 48 0.75 -10.22 -6.78
N VAL A 49 0.36 -11.48 -6.97
CA VAL A 49 -0.99 -11.98 -6.65
C VAL A 49 -0.84 -13.26 -5.84
N ASN A 50 -1.38 -13.28 -4.62
CA ASN A 50 -1.32 -14.44 -3.71
C ASN A 50 0.11 -15.02 -3.58
N GLY A 51 1.10 -14.14 -3.43
CA GLY A 51 2.52 -14.51 -3.30
C GLY A 51 3.21 -14.96 -4.59
N ASN A 52 2.54 -14.89 -5.75
CA ASN A 52 3.11 -15.25 -7.04
C ASN A 52 3.21 -14.04 -7.97
N LEU A 53 4.31 -13.95 -8.73
CA LEU A 53 4.47 -12.91 -9.74
C LEU A 53 3.71 -13.31 -11.00
N VAL A 54 2.59 -12.65 -11.26
CA VAL A 54 1.68 -12.93 -12.37
C VAL A 54 1.88 -11.91 -13.49
N ASP A 55 1.93 -12.38 -14.73
CA ASP A 55 1.92 -11.51 -15.91
C ASP A 55 0.50 -11.01 -16.17
N SER A 56 0.32 -9.69 -16.25
CA SER A 56 -0.98 -9.09 -16.51
C SER A 56 -1.38 -9.17 -17.99
N GLY A 57 -0.42 -9.35 -18.90
CA GLY A 57 -0.62 -9.17 -20.34
C GLY A 57 -0.85 -7.72 -20.77
N LEU A 58 -0.86 -6.77 -19.82
CA LEU A 58 -1.13 -5.35 -20.05
C LEU A 58 0.16 -4.53 -20.03
N THR A 59 0.23 -3.50 -20.88
CA THR A 59 1.36 -2.56 -20.91
C THR A 59 1.26 -1.49 -19.81
N LYS A 60 0.04 -1.13 -19.38
CA LYS A 60 -0.20 -0.18 -18.29
C LYS A 60 -0.82 -0.86 -17.06
N VAL A 61 -0.06 -0.95 -15.98
CA VAL A 61 -0.51 -1.39 -14.65
C VAL A 61 0.25 -0.62 -13.58
N GLY A 62 -0.50 0.08 -12.72
CA GLY A 62 0.02 0.92 -11.65
C GLY A 62 0.28 0.17 -10.35
N ALA A 63 -0.09 0.78 -9.23
CA ALA A 63 0.08 0.22 -7.90
C ALA A 63 -1.21 -0.44 -7.38
N PHE A 64 -1.05 -1.55 -6.65
CA PHE A 64 -2.10 -2.16 -5.84
C PHE A 64 -1.83 -1.81 -4.38
N ILE A 65 -2.66 -0.96 -3.79
CA ILE A 65 -2.45 -0.38 -2.47
C ILE A 65 -3.54 -0.91 -1.54
N GLY A 66 -3.16 -1.75 -0.59
CA GLY A 66 -4.08 -2.34 0.38
C GLY A 66 -4.66 -1.33 1.37
N ASP A 67 -5.70 -1.76 2.09
CA ASP A 67 -6.38 -0.90 3.04
C ASP A 67 -5.45 -0.42 4.16
N HIS A 68 -5.75 0.75 4.70
CA HIS A 68 -5.00 1.43 5.76
C HIS A 68 -3.53 1.75 5.44
N VAL A 69 -3.07 1.58 4.20
CA VAL A 69 -1.71 1.98 3.81
C VAL A 69 -1.50 3.49 3.97
N LYS A 70 -0.30 3.88 4.38
CA LYS A 70 0.15 5.28 4.38
C LYS A 70 1.46 5.41 3.61
N THR A 71 1.56 6.46 2.81
CA THR A 71 2.83 6.88 2.22
C THR A 71 3.25 8.24 2.75
N GLY A 72 4.55 8.43 2.90
CA GLY A 72 5.17 9.70 3.21
C GLY A 72 5.24 10.61 1.99
N ILE A 73 5.79 11.80 2.21
CA ILE A 73 6.02 12.78 1.14
C ILE A 73 7.09 12.23 0.18
N GLY A 74 6.87 12.38 -1.12
CA GLY A 74 7.84 12.03 -2.16
C GLY A 74 8.01 10.53 -2.39
N THR A 75 7.06 9.69 -1.97
CA THR A 75 7.12 8.24 -2.20
C THR A 75 6.88 7.91 -3.69
N LEU A 76 7.86 7.29 -4.34
CA LEU A 76 7.79 6.84 -5.72
C LEU A 76 7.54 5.34 -5.77
N LEU A 77 6.45 4.94 -6.43
CA LEU A 77 5.96 3.56 -6.48
C LEU A 77 6.30 2.92 -7.84
N ASN A 78 6.93 1.74 -7.79
CA ASN A 78 7.33 1.01 -8.99
C ASN A 78 6.11 0.42 -9.73
N THR A 79 6.23 0.21 -11.04
CA THR A 79 5.15 -0.36 -11.89
C THR A 79 4.66 -1.71 -11.37
N GLY A 80 3.35 -1.92 -11.23
CA GLY A 80 2.80 -3.19 -10.75
C GLY A 80 3.09 -3.51 -9.27
N ILE A 81 3.58 -2.56 -8.47
CA ILE A 81 3.86 -2.80 -7.05
C ILE A 81 2.57 -3.19 -6.30
N SER A 82 2.68 -4.14 -5.38
CA SER A 82 1.61 -4.51 -4.45
C SER A 82 2.03 -4.21 -3.03
N ILE A 83 1.25 -3.39 -2.33
CA ILE A 83 1.51 -2.91 -0.97
C ILE A 83 0.46 -3.48 -0.03
N GLY A 84 0.91 -4.24 0.96
CA GLY A 84 0.06 -4.96 1.88
C GLY A 84 -0.63 -4.06 2.91
N PHE A 85 -1.68 -4.62 3.48
CA PHE A 85 -2.56 -4.01 4.47
C PHE A 85 -1.80 -3.32 5.62
N ALA A 86 -2.26 -2.14 6.01
CA ALA A 86 -1.74 -1.36 7.14
C ALA A 86 -0.23 -1.08 7.11
N SER A 87 0.41 -1.06 5.94
CA SER A 87 1.82 -0.68 5.81
C SER A 87 2.01 0.84 5.75
N ASN A 88 3.11 1.33 6.33
CA ASN A 88 3.50 2.73 6.35
C ASN A 88 4.89 2.90 5.72
N LEU A 89 4.92 3.56 4.56
CA LEU A 89 6.12 3.74 3.74
C LEU A 89 6.53 5.22 3.72
N PHE A 90 7.65 5.58 4.34
CA PHE A 90 8.12 6.96 4.45
C PHE A 90 9.59 7.10 4.04
N GLY A 91 10.17 8.29 4.23
CA GLY A 91 11.54 8.60 3.82
C GLY A 91 11.68 9.12 2.38
N GLY A 92 10.61 9.02 1.58
CA GLY A 92 10.60 9.44 0.18
C GLY A 92 11.40 8.51 -0.74
N GLY A 93 11.50 8.87 -2.01
CA GLY A 93 12.26 8.13 -3.01
C GLY A 93 11.56 6.88 -3.54
N MET A 94 12.29 6.08 -4.33
CA MET A 94 11.75 4.91 -5.02
C MET A 94 11.68 3.69 -4.12
N ILE A 95 10.48 3.11 -4.01
CA ILE A 95 10.28 1.78 -3.43
C ILE A 95 10.67 0.74 -4.48
N HIS A 96 11.78 0.04 -4.25
CA HIS A 96 12.36 -0.87 -5.24
C HIS A 96 11.64 -2.22 -5.33
N GLN A 97 11.02 -2.67 -4.23
CA GLN A 97 10.35 -3.95 -4.15
C GLN A 97 9.05 -3.97 -4.96
N LYS A 98 8.75 -5.09 -5.64
CA LYS A 98 7.45 -5.32 -6.29
C LYS A 98 6.35 -5.72 -5.30
N TYR A 99 6.73 -6.20 -4.13
CA TYR A 99 5.81 -6.60 -3.08
C TYR A 99 6.29 -6.09 -1.74
N ILE A 100 5.41 -5.39 -1.03
CA ILE A 100 5.57 -5.01 0.37
C ILE A 100 4.51 -5.79 1.15
N PRO A 101 4.88 -6.64 2.12
CA PRO A 101 3.92 -7.35 2.95
C PRO A 101 2.99 -6.42 3.74
N ALA A 102 1.95 -6.99 4.35
CA ALA A 102 1.15 -6.27 5.33
C ALA A 102 1.98 -5.89 6.57
N PHE A 103 1.55 -4.87 7.30
CA PHE A 103 2.18 -4.40 8.55
C PHE A 103 3.69 -4.13 8.42
N ILE A 104 4.10 -3.41 7.39
CA ILE A 104 5.47 -2.90 7.26
C ILE A 104 5.52 -1.45 7.72
N TRP A 105 6.57 -1.07 8.44
CA TRP A 105 6.86 0.31 8.84
C TRP A 105 8.29 0.65 8.42
N GLY A 106 8.48 1.56 7.47
CA GLY A 106 9.84 1.91 7.05
C GLY A 106 9.96 2.67 5.73
N SER A 107 11.16 2.63 5.18
CA SER A 107 11.55 3.26 3.91
C SER A 107 12.29 2.26 3.02
N ALA A 108 12.65 2.68 1.79
CA ALA A 108 13.44 1.85 0.88
C ALA A 108 14.78 1.35 1.48
N GLU A 109 15.30 2.02 2.51
CA GLU A 109 16.56 1.66 3.19
C GLU A 109 16.37 0.62 4.29
N LYS A 110 15.26 0.71 5.05
CA LYS A 110 15.01 -0.16 6.19
C LYS A 110 13.51 -0.35 6.39
N TYR A 111 13.11 -1.62 6.46
CA TYR A 111 11.77 -2.03 6.83
C TYR A 111 11.78 -2.71 8.19
N GLU A 112 10.76 -2.43 8.98
CA GLU A 112 10.50 -3.10 10.25
C GLU A 112 9.04 -3.60 10.26
N GLU A 113 8.75 -4.58 11.11
CA GLU A 113 7.38 -5.00 11.35
C GLU A 113 6.62 -3.91 12.12
N TYR A 114 5.51 -3.47 11.55
CA TYR A 114 4.62 -2.55 12.24
C TYR A 114 3.83 -3.30 13.31
N GLN A 115 3.98 -2.87 14.56
CA GLN A 115 3.30 -3.48 15.69
C GLN A 115 1.77 -3.42 15.51
N LEU A 116 1.13 -4.59 15.54
CA LEU A 116 -0.31 -4.75 15.31
C LEU A 116 -1.17 -3.78 16.13
N GLU A 117 -0.89 -3.67 17.44
CA GLU A 117 -1.66 -2.78 18.33
C GLU A 117 -1.52 -1.31 17.94
N LYS A 118 -0.33 -0.88 17.47
CA LYS A 118 -0.12 0.48 16.96
C LYS A 118 -0.87 0.72 15.63
N ALA A 119 -0.95 -0.31 14.78
CA ALA A 119 -1.71 -0.23 13.54
C ALA A 119 -3.22 -0.09 13.80
N ILE A 120 -3.76 -0.87 14.74
CA ILE A 120 -5.16 -0.79 15.19
C ILE A 120 -5.45 0.59 15.79
N GLU A 121 -4.56 1.11 16.64
CA GLU A 121 -4.73 2.44 17.24
C GLU A 121 -4.74 3.55 16.17
N THR A 122 -3.85 3.44 15.19
CA THR A 122 -3.83 4.38 14.05
C THR A 122 -5.12 4.30 13.24
N ALA A 123 -5.64 3.10 12.98
CA ALA A 123 -6.92 2.92 12.30
C ALA A 123 -8.06 3.59 13.07
N ARG A 124 -8.14 3.38 14.38
CA ARG A 124 -9.13 4.02 15.26
C ARG A 124 -9.08 5.55 15.17
N ILE A 125 -7.89 6.13 15.21
CA ILE A 125 -7.69 7.58 15.10
C ILE A 125 -8.15 8.09 13.72
N VAL A 126 -7.75 7.42 12.64
CA VAL A 126 -8.09 7.84 11.27
C VAL A 126 -9.58 7.75 10.99
N MET A 127 -10.23 6.67 11.44
CA MET A 127 -11.67 6.48 11.28
C MET A 127 -12.47 7.50 12.08
N LYS A 128 -12.06 7.78 13.32
CA LYS A 128 -12.71 8.77 14.19
C LYS A 128 -12.72 10.17 13.56
N ARG A 129 -11.67 10.55 12.83
CA ARG A 129 -11.61 11.83 12.08
C ARG A 129 -12.68 11.96 10.99
N ARG A 130 -13.28 10.83 10.56
CA ARG A 130 -14.39 10.77 9.60
C ARG A 130 -15.71 10.41 10.28
N ASN A 131 -15.81 10.55 11.60
CA ASN A 131 -16.96 10.16 12.42
C ASN A 131 -17.33 8.68 12.25
N SER A 132 -16.34 7.82 11.99
CA SER A 132 -16.49 6.37 11.93
C SER A 132 -15.78 5.74 13.12
N GLU A 133 -16.37 4.69 13.69
CA GLU A 133 -15.76 3.91 14.76
C GLU A 133 -15.14 2.64 14.18
N LEU A 134 -13.99 2.22 14.72
CA LEU A 134 -13.38 0.94 14.39
C LEU A 134 -14.09 -0.16 15.20
N MET A 135 -14.87 -0.98 14.50
CA MET A 135 -15.71 -2.03 15.05
C MET A 135 -14.89 -3.25 15.46
N THR A 136 -15.48 -4.10 16.31
CA THR A 136 -14.84 -5.33 16.80
C THR A 136 -14.44 -6.27 15.66
N ASP A 137 -15.27 -6.41 14.63
CA ASP A 137 -14.98 -7.29 13.48
C ASP A 137 -13.82 -6.77 12.63
N GLU A 138 -13.68 -5.44 12.50
CA GLU A 138 -12.53 -4.83 11.83
C GLU A 138 -11.26 -5.04 12.65
N VAL A 139 -11.31 -4.91 13.99
CA VAL A 139 -10.18 -5.28 14.87
C VAL A 139 -9.81 -6.76 14.69
N ASN A 140 -10.79 -7.64 14.58
CA ASN A 140 -10.55 -9.07 14.33
C ASN A 140 -9.94 -9.30 12.94
N LEU A 141 -10.33 -8.53 11.93
CA LEU A 141 -9.72 -8.55 10.59
C LEU A 141 -8.24 -8.19 10.65
N PHE A 142 -7.87 -7.10 11.34
CA PHE A 142 -6.46 -6.72 11.56
C PHE A 142 -5.66 -7.87 12.19
N LYS A 143 -6.19 -8.48 13.24
CA LYS A 143 -5.56 -9.64 13.92
C LYS A 143 -5.42 -10.83 12.97
N LYS A 144 -6.46 -11.13 12.19
CA LYS A 144 -6.46 -12.26 11.25
C LYS A 144 -5.44 -12.07 10.13
N ILE A 145 -5.39 -10.89 9.51
CA ILE A 145 -4.42 -10.57 8.46
C ILE A 145 -2.99 -10.64 9.02
N SER A 146 -2.77 -10.10 10.22
CA SER A 146 -1.44 -10.16 10.86
C SER A 146 -0.97 -11.60 11.04
N GLN A 147 -1.85 -12.50 11.49
CA GLN A 147 -1.54 -13.93 11.61
C GLN A 147 -1.27 -14.58 10.24
N LEU A 148 -2.11 -14.32 9.23
CA LEU A 148 -1.98 -14.94 7.91
C LEU A 148 -0.70 -14.53 7.18
N THR A 149 -0.24 -13.29 7.38
CA THR A 149 0.90 -12.70 6.67
C THR A 149 2.21 -12.76 7.46
N GLU A 150 2.23 -13.41 8.63
CA GLU A 150 3.43 -13.50 9.50
C GLU A 150 4.66 -14.04 8.76
N LYS A 151 4.49 -15.10 7.96
CA LYS A 151 5.59 -15.71 7.19
C LYS A 151 6.18 -14.78 6.13
N GLU A 152 5.37 -13.89 5.58
CA GLU A 152 5.79 -12.94 4.55
C GLU A 152 6.60 -11.80 5.16
N ARG A 153 6.21 -11.32 6.35
CA ARG A 153 6.93 -10.25 7.07
C ARG A 153 8.34 -10.67 7.48
N ARG A 154 8.51 -11.89 8.01
CA ARG A 154 9.82 -12.45 8.41
C ARG A 154 10.86 -12.53 7.28
N ARG A 155 10.45 -12.36 6.01
CA ARG A 155 11.36 -12.35 4.86
C ARG A 155 11.88 -10.96 4.51
N VAL A 156 11.30 -9.92 5.11
CA VAL A 156 11.55 -8.50 4.78
C VAL A 156 12.20 -7.76 5.94
N SER A 157 12.00 -8.23 7.18
CA SER A 157 12.74 -7.83 8.40
C SER A 157 14.02 -8.63 8.60
#